data_AF-A0A8X7ZY63-F1
#
_entry.id   AF-A0A8X7ZY63-F1
#
_cell.length_a   1.000
_cell.length_b   1.000
_cell.length_c   1.000
_cell.angle_alpha   90.00
_cell.angle_beta   90.00
_cell.angle_gamma   90.00
#
_symmetry.space_group_name_H-M   'P 1'
#
loop_
_entity.id
_entity.type
_entity.pdbx_description
1 polymer ?
#
loop_
_entity_poly.entity_id
_entity_poly.type
_entity_poly.pdbx_seq_one_letter_code
_entity_poly.pdbx_strand_id
1 'polypeptide(L)'
;MSESKKITLKSSDGETFVVDEAVAVESQTIKHMIEDDCADNEIPLPNVTSKILAKVIEYCKKHVEAGSDKDKNVTGVTEKDESLKSWDNEFVKVDQNTLFDLILAANYLNIKGLLDLTCQTVADMIKGKTPEEIRKTFNIKNDFTPEEEEEVRRENQWAFE
;
A
#
# COMPACT_ATOMS: atom_id res chain seq x y z
N MET A 1 -18.18 24.29 -14.35
CA MET A 1 -17.39 23.72 -13.25
C MET A 1 -18.32 22.75 -12.54
N SER A 2 -18.20 21.45 -12.80
CA SER A 2 -18.96 20.47 -12.01
C SER A 2 -18.33 20.46 -10.62
N GLU A 3 -19.12 20.65 -9.56
CA GLU A 3 -18.63 20.41 -8.20
C GLU A 3 -18.21 18.94 -8.11
N SER A 4 -16.97 18.69 -7.69
CA SER A 4 -16.50 17.34 -7.40
C SER A 4 -17.35 16.80 -6.26
N LYS A 5 -18.09 15.71 -6.51
CA LYS A 5 -18.85 15.02 -5.47
C LYS A 5 -17.88 14.57 -4.38
N LYS A 6 -18.26 14.76 -3.12
CA LYS A 6 -17.43 14.43 -1.96
C LYS A 6 -18.03 13.27 -1.19
N ILE A 7 -17.16 12.41 -0.68
CA ILE A 7 -17.49 11.23 0.11
C ILE A 7 -16.87 11.38 1.49
N THR A 8 -17.61 11.01 2.53
CA THR A 8 -17.09 10.98 3.91
C THR A 8 -16.65 9.56 4.23
N LEU A 9 -15.39 9.38 4.61
CA LEU A 9 -14.84 8.11 5.08
C LEU A 9 -14.65 8.19 6.59
N LYS A 10 -15.12 7.18 7.33
CA LYS A 10 -14.98 7.14 8.78
C LYS A 10 -14.05 6.02 9.20
N SER A 11 -12.95 6.37 9.84
CA SER A 11 -11.95 5.44 10.36
C SER A 11 -12.48 4.58 11.53
N SER A 12 -11.70 3.56 11.90
CA SER A 12 -12.01 2.66 13.01
C SER A 12 -11.98 3.31 14.40
N ASP A 13 -11.19 4.37 14.56
CA ASP A 13 -11.07 5.21 15.76
C ASP A 13 -12.02 6.43 15.73
N GLY A 14 -12.90 6.49 14.73
CA GLY A 14 -14.05 7.39 14.70
C GLY A 14 -13.80 8.77 14.07
N GLU A 15 -12.60 9.04 13.58
CA GLU A 15 -12.31 10.26 12.80
C GLU A 15 -12.89 10.16 11.39
N THR A 16 -13.36 11.28 10.87
CA THR A 16 -14.01 11.39 9.56
C THR A 16 -13.16 12.18 8.58
N PHE A 17 -13.03 11.69 7.36
CA PHE A 17 -12.26 12.29 6.28
C PHE A 17 -13.18 12.59 5.11
N VAL A 18 -13.26 13.86 4.70
CA VAL A 18 -13.99 14.24 3.49
C VAL A 18 -13.03 14.27 2.31
N VAL A 19 -13.29 13.43 1.32
CA VAL A 19 -12.44 13.27 0.13
C VAL A 19 -13.26 13.41 -1.14
N ASP A 20 -12.61 13.82 -2.23
CA ASP A 20 -13.26 13.85 -3.54
C ASP A 20 -13.56 12.42 -4.01
N GLU A 21 -14.70 12.23 -4.67
CA GLU A 21 -15.14 10.92 -5.17
C GLU A 21 -14.07 10.29 -6.06
N ALA A 22 -13.39 11.08 -6.91
CA ALA A 22 -12.28 10.62 -7.75
C ALA A 22 -11.12 9.99 -6.97
N VAL A 23 -10.86 10.46 -5.73
CA VAL A 23 -9.84 9.90 -4.84
C VAL A 23 -10.38 8.64 -4.14
N ALA A 24 -11.65 8.66 -3.74
CA ALA A 24 -12.29 7.56 -3.04
C ALA A 24 -12.42 6.31 -3.94
N VAL A 25 -12.71 6.49 -5.23
CA VAL A 25 -12.90 5.38 -6.20
C VAL A 25 -11.61 4.68 -6.63
N GLU A 26 -10.43 5.18 -6.22
CA GLU A 26 -9.18 4.42 -6.33
C GLU A 26 -9.25 3.12 -5.51
N SER A 27 -10.04 3.12 -4.44
CA SER A 27 -10.43 1.90 -3.73
C SER A 27 -11.59 1.22 -4.46
N GLN A 28 -11.39 0.00 -4.94
CA GLN A 28 -12.46 -0.77 -5.56
C GLN A 28 -13.56 -1.12 -4.55
N THR A 29 -13.20 -1.35 -3.29
CA THR A 29 -14.17 -1.59 -2.21
C THR A 29 -15.09 -0.38 -2.04
N ILE A 30 -14.53 0.83 -1.92
CA ILE A 30 -15.32 2.06 -1.77
C ILE A 30 -16.13 2.36 -3.03
N LYS A 31 -15.55 2.13 -4.22
CA LYS A 31 -16.25 2.30 -5.50
C LYS A 31 -17.54 1.47 -5.56
N HIS A 32 -17.47 0.18 -5.25
CA HIS A 32 -18.68 -0.67 -5.26
C HIS A 32 -19.72 -0.20 -4.23
N MET A 33 -19.29 0.27 -3.05
CA MET A 33 -20.20 0.80 -2.03
C MET A 33 -20.93 2.08 -2.49
N ILE A 34 -20.27 2.92 -3.30
CA ILE A 34 -20.89 4.12 -3.89
C ILE A 34 -21.88 3.74 -4.99
N GLU A 35 -21.54 2.77 -5.84
CA GLU A 35 -22.38 2.32 -6.97
C GLU A 35 -23.68 1.65 -6.49
N ASP A 36 -23.63 0.92 -5.37
CA ASP A 36 -24.78 0.23 -4.79
C ASP A 36 -25.75 1.18 -4.01
N ASP A 37 -25.51 2.50 -4.04
CA ASP A 37 -26.27 3.56 -3.33
C ASP A 37 -26.49 3.26 -1.83
N CYS A 38 -25.58 2.46 -1.24
CA CYS A 38 -25.71 1.97 0.13
C CYS A 38 -25.16 2.93 1.19
N ALA A 39 -24.66 4.11 0.79
CA ALA A 39 -24.04 5.06 1.69
C ALA A 39 -24.82 6.38 1.65
N ASP A 40 -25.41 6.77 2.78
CA ASP A 40 -25.89 8.12 3.06
C ASP A 40 -24.71 9.12 3.18
N ASN A 41 -23.81 9.11 2.19
CA ASN A 41 -22.57 9.88 2.07
C ASN A 41 -21.48 9.64 3.14
N GLU A 42 -21.67 8.70 4.09
CA GLU A 42 -20.66 8.24 5.05
C GLU A 42 -20.36 6.74 4.88
N ILE A 43 -19.09 6.40 4.64
CA ILE A 43 -18.61 5.02 4.49
C ILE A 43 -17.74 4.66 5.70
N PRO A 44 -18.18 3.74 6.56
CA PRO A 44 -17.39 3.28 7.70
C PRO A 44 -16.31 2.28 7.27
N LEU A 45 -15.09 2.50 7.76
CA LEU A 45 -13.89 1.70 7.51
C LEU A 45 -13.35 1.14 8.85
N PRO A 46 -14.04 0.14 9.45
CA PRO A 46 -13.75 -0.33 10.81
C PRO A 46 -12.38 -1.02 10.96
N ASN A 47 -11.69 -1.34 9.86
CA ASN A 47 -10.40 -2.02 9.86
C ASN A 47 -9.21 -1.08 9.59
N VAL A 48 -9.44 0.23 9.50
CA VAL A 48 -8.38 1.20 9.17
C VAL A 48 -8.41 2.36 10.16
N THR A 49 -7.31 2.56 10.88
CA THR A 49 -7.16 3.67 11.82
C THR A 49 -6.99 5.00 11.08
N SER A 50 -7.27 6.11 11.74
CA SER A 50 -7.17 7.46 11.16
C SER A 50 -5.79 7.77 10.61
N LYS A 51 -4.73 7.39 11.34
CA LYS A 51 -3.33 7.58 10.92
C LYS A 51 -3.05 6.90 9.58
N ILE A 52 -3.53 5.67 9.41
CA ILE A 52 -3.29 4.87 8.21
C ILE A 52 -4.19 5.35 7.07
N LEU A 53 -5.46 5.64 7.37
CA LEU A 53 -6.41 6.17 6.41
C LEU A 53 -5.92 7.49 5.81
N ALA A 54 -5.35 8.39 6.62
CA ALA A 54 -4.78 9.64 6.13
C ALA A 54 -3.66 9.40 5.09
N LYS A 55 -2.78 8.43 5.34
CA LYS A 55 -1.72 8.04 4.39
C LYS A 55 -2.26 7.38 3.13
N VAL A 56 -3.27 6.53 3.25
CA VAL A 56 -3.95 5.93 2.08
C VAL A 56 -4.57 7.03 1.21
N ILE A 57 -5.25 8.00 1.83
CA ILE A 57 -5.85 9.13 1.11
C ILE A 57 -4.76 9.98 0.43
N GLU A 58 -3.63 10.24 1.10
CA GLU A 58 -2.48 10.95 0.52
C GLU A 58 -1.96 10.24 -0.74
N TYR A 59 -1.78 8.92 -0.67
CA TYR A 59 -1.38 8.09 -1.81
C TYR A 59 -2.37 8.19 -2.98
N CYS A 60 -3.66 7.99 -2.71
CA CYS A 60 -4.71 8.05 -3.73
C CYS A 60 -4.78 9.43 -4.39
N LYS A 61 -4.72 10.52 -3.60
CA LYS A 61 -4.69 11.89 -4.14
C LYS A 61 -3.54 12.10 -5.10
N LYS A 62 -2.33 11.70 -4.69
CA LYS A 62 -1.14 11.88 -5.51
C LYS A 62 -1.23 11.12 -6.85
N HIS A 63 -1.79 9.90 -6.83
CA HIS A 63 -1.94 9.07 -8.02
C HIS A 63 -3.04 9.54 -8.96
N VAL A 64 -4.15 10.05 -8.43
CA VAL A 64 -5.21 10.66 -9.23
C VAL A 64 -4.72 11.92 -9.92
N GLU A 65 -3.98 12.79 -9.21
CA GLU A 65 -3.35 13.98 -9.79
C GLU A 65 -2.41 13.60 -10.94
N ALA A 66 -1.55 12.59 -10.73
CA ALA A 66 -0.63 12.10 -11.76
C ALA A 66 -1.34 11.42 -12.95
N GLY A 67 -2.48 10.77 -12.72
CA GLY A 67 -3.30 10.12 -13.75
C GLY A 67 -4.12 11.10 -14.61
N SER A 68 -4.62 12.18 -14.00
CA SER A 68 -5.43 13.21 -14.67
C SER A 68 -4.69 13.99 -15.77
N ASP A 69 -3.36 13.96 -15.74
CA ASP A 69 -2.46 14.60 -16.71
C ASP A 69 -2.10 13.72 -17.91
N LYS A 70 -2.56 12.44 -17.95
CA LYS A 70 -2.22 11.47 -19.02
C LYS A 70 -3.03 11.63 -20.30
N ASP A 71 -3.81 12.69 -20.42
CA ASP A 71 -4.54 13.05 -21.64
C ASP A 71 -3.57 13.70 -22.66
N LYS A 72 -2.60 12.92 -23.14
CA LYS A 72 -1.73 13.15 -24.32
C LYS A 72 -0.80 11.96 -24.54
N ASN A 73 -1.34 10.94 -25.19
CA ASN A 73 -0.71 10.18 -26.28
C ASN A 73 0.84 10.25 -26.42
N VAL A 74 1.60 9.76 -25.44
CA VAL A 74 3.06 9.54 -25.57
C VAL A 74 3.43 8.21 -24.95
N THR A 75 3.82 7.28 -25.81
CA THR A 75 4.39 5.96 -25.51
C THR A 75 5.83 6.07 -25.02
N GLY A 76 6.04 6.64 -23.83
CA GLY A 76 7.33 6.73 -23.18
C GLY A 76 7.21 6.98 -21.68
N VAL A 77 8.15 6.45 -20.89
CA VAL A 77 8.30 6.83 -19.47
C VAL A 77 8.59 8.31 -19.44
N THR A 78 7.63 9.11 -18.99
CA THR A 78 7.79 10.56 -18.91
C THR A 78 8.56 10.92 -17.63
N GLU A 79 9.19 12.11 -17.58
CA GLU A 79 9.77 12.64 -16.34
C GLU A 79 8.77 12.64 -15.17
N LYS A 80 7.47 12.72 -15.47
CA LYS A 80 6.39 12.61 -14.49
C LYS A 80 6.28 11.20 -13.89
N ASP A 81 6.43 10.15 -14.67
CA ASP A 81 6.39 8.76 -14.16
C ASP A 81 7.61 8.48 -13.24
N GLU A 82 8.79 9.01 -13.58
CA GLU A 82 9.97 8.93 -12.70
C GLU A 82 9.79 9.76 -11.42
N SER A 83 9.18 10.95 -11.52
CA SER A 83 8.87 11.77 -10.34
C SER A 83 7.87 11.08 -9.40
N LEU A 84 6.88 10.36 -9.95
CA LEU A 84 5.90 9.61 -9.18
C LEU A 84 6.55 8.41 -8.49
N LYS A 85 7.37 7.63 -9.20
CA LYS A 85 8.15 6.53 -8.59
C LYS A 85 9.07 7.02 -7.47
N SER A 86 9.71 8.17 -7.65
CA SER A 86 10.55 8.78 -6.61
C SER A 86 9.72 9.15 -5.37
N TRP A 87 8.53 9.73 -5.58
CA TRP A 87 7.60 10.02 -4.49
C TRP A 87 7.11 8.74 -3.81
N ASP A 88 6.76 7.70 -4.56
CA ASP A 88 6.34 6.39 -4.04
C ASP A 88 7.41 5.76 -3.15
N ASN A 89 8.67 5.81 -3.61
CA ASN A 89 9.82 5.33 -2.86
C ASN A 89 10.03 6.10 -1.55
N GLU A 90 9.68 7.39 -1.50
CA GLU A 90 9.75 8.19 -0.28
C GLU A 90 8.53 7.92 0.63
N PHE A 91 7.34 7.77 0.04
CA PHE A 91 6.09 7.53 0.74
C PHE A 91 6.14 6.26 1.59
N VAL A 92 6.78 5.19 1.10
CA VAL A 92 6.95 3.92 1.81
C VAL A 92 8.12 3.89 2.80
N LYS A 93 8.94 4.95 2.91
CA LYS A 93 9.99 5.07 3.95
C LYS A 93 9.38 5.44 5.31
N VAL A 94 8.55 4.53 5.81
CA VAL A 94 7.93 4.60 7.13
C VAL A 94 8.49 3.49 8.02
N ASP A 95 8.14 3.50 9.31
CA ASP A 95 8.45 2.39 10.20
C ASP A 95 7.70 1.10 9.78
N GLN A 96 8.24 -0.06 10.16
CA GLN A 96 7.70 -1.37 9.74
C GLN A 96 6.24 -1.57 10.15
N ASN A 97 5.82 -1.07 11.31
CA ASN A 97 4.44 -1.22 11.76
C ASN A 97 3.51 -0.43 10.83
N THR A 98 3.85 0.82 10.54
CA THR A 98 3.09 1.63 9.58
C THR A 98 3.09 1.00 8.18
N LEU A 99 4.21 0.40 7.73
CA LEU A 99 4.27 -0.30 6.44
C LEU A 99 3.34 -1.52 6.39
N PHE A 100 3.32 -2.34 7.44
CA PHE A 100 2.42 -3.49 7.54
C PHE A 100 0.95 -3.07 7.62
N ASP A 101 0.65 -2.03 8.39
CA ASP A 101 -0.70 -1.48 8.46
C ASP A 101 -1.15 -0.94 7.09
N LEU A 102 -0.24 -0.32 6.32
CA LEU A 102 -0.53 0.11 4.94
C LEU A 102 -0.81 -1.08 4.01
N ILE A 103 -0.09 -2.20 4.13
CA ILE A 103 -0.35 -3.43 3.36
C ILE A 103 -1.76 -3.96 3.68
N LEU A 104 -2.10 -4.05 4.97
CA LEU A 104 -3.41 -4.52 5.42
C LEU A 104 -4.54 -3.60 4.94
N ALA A 105 -4.35 -2.28 5.05
CA ALA A 105 -5.31 -1.29 4.58
C ALA A 105 -5.47 -1.33 3.05
N ALA A 106 -4.37 -1.44 2.30
CA ALA A 106 -4.39 -1.52 0.84
C ALA A 106 -5.12 -2.78 0.35
N ASN A 107 -4.91 -3.92 1.00
CA ASN A 107 -5.63 -5.15 0.71
C ASN A 107 -7.12 -5.04 1.06
N TYR A 108 -7.45 -4.50 2.24
CA TYR A 108 -8.84 -4.32 2.68
C TYR A 108 -9.64 -3.37 1.77
N LEU A 109 -9.03 -2.25 1.38
CA LEU A 109 -9.62 -1.26 0.49
C LEU A 109 -9.48 -1.63 -0.99
N ASN A 110 -8.79 -2.73 -1.31
CA ASN A 110 -8.53 -3.19 -2.65
C ASN A 110 -7.92 -2.09 -3.55
N ILE A 111 -6.81 -1.51 -3.09
CA ILE A 111 -6.02 -0.50 -3.80
C ILE A 111 -4.77 -1.17 -4.34
N LYS A 112 -4.86 -1.68 -5.57
CA LYS A 112 -3.80 -2.51 -6.18
C LYS A 112 -2.44 -1.81 -6.22
N GLY A 113 -2.39 -0.53 -6.62
CA GLY A 113 -1.13 0.23 -6.72
C GLY A 113 -0.39 0.33 -5.38
N LEU A 114 -1.12 0.65 -4.31
CA LEU A 114 -0.55 0.74 -2.97
C LEU A 114 -0.11 -0.63 -2.44
N LEU A 115 -0.91 -1.68 -2.72
CA LEU A 115 -0.58 -3.05 -2.31
C LEU A 115 0.69 -3.54 -3.01
N ASP A 116 0.82 -3.33 -4.32
CA ASP A 116 2.00 -3.71 -5.08
C ASP A 116 3.24 -2.96 -4.60
N LEU A 117 3.13 -1.64 -4.39
CA LEU A 117 4.23 -0.79 -3.92
C LEU A 117 4.74 -1.23 -2.54
N THR A 118 3.83 -1.46 -1.60
CA THR A 118 4.19 -1.88 -0.23
C THR A 118 4.73 -3.30 -0.19
N CYS A 119 4.16 -4.24 -0.96
CA CYS A 119 4.69 -5.60 -1.11
C CYS A 119 6.09 -5.60 -1.73
N GLN A 120 6.31 -4.80 -2.78
CA GLN A 120 7.62 -4.68 -3.43
C GLN A 120 8.66 -4.12 -2.45
N THR A 121 8.29 -3.13 -1.65
CA THR A 121 9.17 -2.56 -0.61
C THR A 121 9.61 -3.63 0.39
N VAL A 122 8.70 -4.48 0.86
CA VAL A 122 9.04 -5.60 1.76
C VAL A 122 9.93 -6.64 1.05
N ALA A 123 9.64 -6.95 -0.22
CA ALA A 123 10.47 -7.86 -1.01
C ALA A 123 11.90 -7.33 -1.18
N ASP A 124 12.07 -6.03 -1.43
CA ASP A 124 13.39 -5.38 -1.54
C ASP A 124 14.15 -5.34 -0.20
N MET A 125 13.44 -5.31 0.94
CA MET A 125 14.06 -5.45 2.25
C MET A 125 14.61 -6.86 2.53
N ILE A 126 14.11 -7.87 1.82
CA ILE A 126 14.51 -9.28 1.93
C ILE A 126 15.60 -9.61 0.91
N LYS A 127 15.53 -9.01 -0.29
CA LYS A 127 16.41 -9.29 -1.41
C LYS A 127 17.88 -9.09 -1.04
N GLY A 128 18.68 -10.13 -1.27
CA GLY A 128 20.13 -10.11 -1.04
C GLY A 128 20.57 -10.18 0.41
N LYS A 129 19.64 -10.36 1.37
CA LYS A 129 19.97 -10.59 2.78
C LYS A 129 20.04 -12.07 3.10
N THR A 130 20.85 -12.43 4.09
CA THR A 130 20.89 -13.81 4.61
C THR A 130 19.66 -14.11 5.46
N PRO A 131 19.29 -15.39 5.68
CA PRO A 131 18.21 -15.77 6.58
C PRO A 131 18.36 -15.16 7.99
N GLU A 132 19.58 -15.04 8.51
CA GLU A 132 19.88 -14.46 9.81
C GLU A 132 19.63 -12.94 9.82
N GLU A 133 20.01 -12.24 8.76
CA GLU A 133 19.75 -10.80 8.61
C GLU A 133 18.26 -10.49 8.43
N ILE A 134 17.53 -11.33 7.69
CA ILE A 134 16.07 -11.25 7.54
C ILE A 134 15.42 -11.45 8.91
N ARG A 135 15.78 -12.52 9.63
CA ARG A 135 15.27 -12.80 10.98
C ARG A 135 15.51 -11.62 11.92
N LYS A 136 16.70 -11.02 11.90
CA LYS A 136 17.01 -9.83 12.69
C LYS A 136 16.19 -8.61 12.26
N THR A 137 16.06 -8.37 10.96
CA THR A 137 15.32 -7.22 10.40
C THR A 137 13.85 -7.25 10.79
N PHE A 138 13.22 -8.43 10.73
CA PHE A 138 11.80 -8.62 11.02
C PHE A 138 11.53 -9.12 12.45
N ASN A 139 12.57 -9.14 13.30
CA ASN A 139 12.50 -9.63 14.69
C ASN A 139 11.85 -11.03 14.80
N ILE A 140 12.18 -11.93 13.88
CA ILE A 140 11.70 -13.31 13.82
C ILE A 140 12.65 -14.21 14.61
N LYS A 141 12.10 -14.99 15.53
CA LYS A 141 12.86 -16.00 16.28
C LYS A 141 13.14 -17.20 15.38
N ASN A 142 14.38 -17.70 15.39
CA ASN A 142 14.69 -18.98 14.78
C ASN A 142 14.02 -20.11 15.58
N ASP A 143 13.16 -20.87 14.91
CA ASP A 143 12.41 -22.00 15.45
C ASP A 143 12.95 -23.36 15.01
N PHE A 144 13.97 -23.39 14.15
CA PHE A 144 14.68 -24.61 13.76
C PHE A 144 15.68 -25.06 14.84
N THR A 145 15.86 -26.38 14.99
CA THR A 145 17.03 -26.91 15.67
C THR A 145 18.29 -26.75 14.79
N PRO A 146 19.52 -26.82 15.37
CA PRO A 146 20.75 -26.76 14.59
C PRO A 146 20.79 -27.81 13.46
N GLU A 147 20.30 -29.02 13.73
CA GLU A 147 20.27 -30.11 12.76
C GLU A 147 19.30 -29.84 11.60
N GLU A 148 18.11 -29.32 11.89
CA GLU A 148 17.11 -28.94 10.87
C GLU A 148 17.61 -27.77 10.02
N GLU A 149 18.27 -26.79 10.62
CA GLU A 149 18.84 -25.65 9.90
C GLU A 149 19.98 -26.09 8.97
N GLU A 150 20.85 -27.01 9.41
CA GLU A 150 21.90 -27.59 8.57
C GLU A 150 21.32 -28.39 7.41
N GLU A 151 20.26 -29.15 7.63
CA GLU A 151 19.58 -29.92 6.57
C GLU A 151 18.94 -28.99 5.54
N VAL A 152 18.19 -27.98 5.97
CA VAL A 152 17.58 -26.97 5.08
C VAL A 152 18.66 -26.20 4.30
N ARG A 153 19.78 -25.83 4.95
CA ARG A 153 20.90 -25.15 4.28
C ARG A 153 21.56 -26.05 3.24
N ARG A 154 21.71 -27.35 3.52
CA ARG A 154 22.26 -28.35 2.58
C ARG A 154 21.35 -28.54 1.38
N GLU A 155 20.04 -28.68 1.57
CA GLU A 155 19.07 -28.86 0.48
C GLU A 155 18.96 -27.63 -0.43
N ASN A 156 19.12 -26.44 0.14
CA ASN A 156 18.99 -25.16 -0.57
C ASN A 156 20.33 -24.54 -0.96
N GLN A 157 21.43 -25.31 -1.00
CA GLN A 157 22.75 -24.83 -1.40
C GLN A 157 22.74 -24.12 -2.76
N TRP A 158 21.93 -24.60 -3.70
CA TRP A 158 21.75 -24.00 -5.04
C TRP A 158 21.32 -22.53 -5.01
N ALA A 159 20.69 -22.05 -3.93
CA ALA A 159 20.26 -20.66 -3.79
C ALA A 159 21.37 -19.73 -3.27
N PHE A 160 22.51 -20.29 -2.86
CA PHE A 160 23.66 -19.60 -2.31
C PHE A 160 24.94 -19.71 -3.16
N GLU A 161 24.86 -20.39 -4.31
CA GLU A 161 25.89 -20.45 -5.38
C GLU A 161 25.71 -19.33 -6.40
#